data_AF-A0A7C3JHX2-F1
#
_entry.id   AF-A0A7C3JHX2-F1
#
_cell.length_a   1.000
_cell.length_b   1.000
_cell.length_c   1.000
_cell.angle_alpha   90.00
_cell.angle_beta   90.00
_cell.angle_gamma   90.00
#
_symmetry.space_group_name_H-M   'P 1'
#
loop_
_entity.id
_entity.type
_entity.pdbx_description
1 polymer ?
#
loop_
_entity_poly.entity_id
_entity_poly.type
_entity_poly.pdbx_seq_one_letter_code
_entity_poly.pdbx_strand_id
1 'polypeptide(L)'
;MAPTLYARYPQGEDWLAAGKYSLCLCRHQSISEAKAQGLPVDLMDPTQFKEGVGVETRAKTLVLMNQAPHPNAAKVFINWFLSREGQIDFQKTSAKYIDAGAEGSLRMDIPKDDIPARNRLNPGVKYVPQWNPDFFDMKAINKLISEAQAEVKK
;
A
#
# COMPACT_ATOMS: atom_id res chain seq x y z
N MET A 1 18.16 -7.50 -19.86
CA MET A 1 18.48 -6.22 -19.18
C MET A 1 18.43 -6.51 -17.69
N ALA A 2 19.54 -6.37 -16.97
CA ALA A 2 19.58 -6.63 -15.52
C ALA A 2 18.91 -5.47 -14.76
N PRO A 3 18.17 -5.75 -13.67
CA PRO A 3 17.57 -4.70 -12.86
C PRO A 3 18.66 -3.88 -12.15
N THR A 4 18.46 -2.56 -12.08
CA THR A 4 19.32 -1.70 -11.26
C THR A 4 18.71 -1.54 -9.87
N LEU A 5 19.49 -1.87 -8.84
CA LEU A 5 19.10 -1.69 -7.45
C LEU A 5 19.56 -0.32 -6.93
N TYR A 6 18.76 0.29 -6.08
CA TYR A 6 19.09 1.53 -5.39
C TYR A 6 18.68 1.42 -3.91
N ALA A 7 19.35 2.16 -3.03
CA ALA A 7 19.14 2.07 -1.58
C ALA A 7 18.34 3.25 -1.01
N ARG A 8 18.37 4.40 -1.67
CA ARG A 8 17.67 5.62 -1.21
C ARG A 8 16.43 5.86 -2.04
N TYR A 9 15.28 6.06 -1.41
CA TYR A 9 14.02 6.25 -2.13
C TYR A 9 14.07 7.34 -3.21
N PRO A 10 14.61 8.56 -2.96
CA PRO A 10 14.67 9.61 -3.98
C PRO A 10 15.48 9.23 -5.22
N GLN A 11 16.48 8.36 -5.08
CA GLN A 11 17.37 8.02 -6.19
C GLN A 11 16.64 7.33 -7.35
N GLY A 12 15.72 6.41 -7.06
CA GLY A 12 14.92 5.76 -8.09
C GLY A 12 13.96 6.73 -8.78
N GLU A 13 13.40 7.66 -8.01
CA GLU A 13 12.45 8.67 -8.45
C GLU A 13 13.15 9.70 -9.37
N ASP A 14 14.35 10.17 -8.98
CA ASP A 14 15.19 11.07 -9.75
C ASP A 14 15.61 10.44 -11.09
N TRP A 15 16.00 9.16 -11.08
CA TRP A 15 16.38 8.47 -12.30
C TRP A 15 15.22 8.25 -13.26
N LEU A 16 14.01 8.02 -12.74
CA LEU A 16 12.80 7.96 -13.54
C LEU A 16 12.49 9.33 -14.16
N ALA A 17 12.49 10.39 -13.34
CA ALA A 17 12.19 11.75 -13.80
C ALA A 17 13.22 12.30 -14.80
N ALA A 18 14.50 11.95 -14.64
CA ALA A 18 15.57 12.30 -15.58
C ALA A 18 15.56 11.45 -16.87
N GLY A 19 14.66 10.45 -16.97
CA GLY A 19 14.59 9.55 -18.12
C GLY A 19 15.72 8.52 -18.21
N LYS A 20 16.52 8.35 -17.15
CA LYS A 20 17.57 7.32 -17.08
C LYS A 20 16.98 5.91 -17.13
N TYR A 21 15.82 5.72 -16.50
CA TYR A 21 15.02 4.49 -16.60
C TYR A 21 13.58 4.84 -16.95
N SER A 22 12.92 3.99 -17.73
CA SER A 22 11.51 4.18 -18.12
C SER A 22 10.51 3.57 -17.13
N LEU A 23 10.99 2.75 -16.19
CA LEU A 23 10.17 2.08 -15.19
C LEU A 23 10.91 2.05 -13.85
N CYS A 24 10.19 2.33 -12.76
CA CYS A 24 10.71 2.19 -11.40
C CYS A 24 9.70 1.48 -10.49
N LEU A 25 10.20 0.54 -9.67
CA LEU A 25 9.48 0.04 -8.49
C LEU A 25 9.73 1.00 -7.31
N CYS A 26 9.13 2.18 -7.39
CA CYS A 26 9.36 3.32 -6.48
C CYS A 26 8.22 3.50 -5.47
N ARG A 27 8.41 4.39 -4.48
CA ARG A 27 7.31 4.76 -3.56
C ARG A 27 6.28 5.61 -4.29
N HIS A 28 5.02 5.22 -4.13
CA HIS A 28 3.87 5.92 -4.72
C HIS A 28 3.82 7.43 -4.41
N GLN A 29 3.99 7.80 -3.14
CA GLN A 29 3.78 9.18 -2.66
C GLN A 29 4.71 10.16 -3.39
N SER A 30 5.99 9.81 -3.50
CA SER A 30 7.00 10.69 -4.10
C SER A 30 6.82 10.85 -5.61
N ILE A 31 6.28 9.85 -6.31
CA ILE A 31 5.91 9.99 -7.73
C ILE A 31 4.70 10.91 -7.92
N SER A 32 3.71 10.82 -7.03
CA SER A 32 2.54 11.72 -7.07
C SER A 32 2.96 13.18 -6.86
N GLU A 33 3.89 13.42 -5.92
CA GLU A 33 4.50 14.73 -5.69
C GLU A 33 5.32 15.20 -6.89
N ALA A 34 6.17 14.35 -7.45
CA ALA A 34 6.97 14.65 -8.64
C ALA A 34 6.10 15.03 -9.85
N LYS A 35 5.01 14.28 -10.09
CA LYS A 35 4.02 14.61 -11.12
C LYS A 35 3.36 15.96 -10.87
N ALA A 36 2.98 16.25 -9.62
CA ALA A 36 2.41 17.54 -9.24
C ALA A 36 3.38 18.71 -9.43
N GLN A 37 4.69 18.47 -9.36
CA GLN A 37 5.75 19.43 -9.67
C GLN A 37 6.03 19.58 -11.18
N GLY A 38 5.34 18.84 -12.04
CA GLY A 38 5.50 18.91 -13.50
C GLY A 38 6.61 18.03 -14.06
N LEU A 39 7.17 17.11 -13.27
CA LEU A 39 8.12 16.12 -13.78
C LEU A 39 7.41 15.10 -14.69
N PRO A 40 8.07 14.58 -15.74
CA PRO A 40 7.47 13.69 -16.73
C PRO A 40 7.36 12.25 -16.21
N VAL A 41 6.64 12.07 -15.10
CA VAL A 41 6.45 10.78 -14.43
C VAL A 41 4.97 10.49 -14.23
N ASP A 42 4.61 9.21 -14.23
CA ASP A 42 3.25 8.78 -13.94
C ASP A 42 3.24 7.46 -13.17
N LEU A 43 2.11 7.18 -12.53
CA LEU A 43 1.82 5.93 -11.85
C LEU A 43 1.00 5.04 -12.77
N MET A 44 1.41 3.79 -12.91
CA MET A 44 0.57 2.78 -13.55
C MET A 44 -0.58 2.41 -12.63
N ASP A 45 -1.80 2.38 -13.18
CA ASP A 45 -2.98 1.90 -12.46
C ASP A 45 -2.82 0.40 -12.19
N PRO A 46 -2.72 -0.03 -10.92
CA PRO A 46 -2.51 -1.44 -10.58
C PRO A 46 -3.66 -2.34 -11.06
N THR A 47 -4.87 -1.80 -11.28
CA THR A 47 -6.02 -2.58 -11.75
C THR A 47 -5.82 -3.17 -13.15
N GLN A 48 -4.81 -2.69 -13.89
CA GLN A 48 -4.43 -3.20 -15.20
C GLN A 48 -3.59 -4.49 -15.13
N PHE A 49 -3.10 -4.88 -13.95
CA PHE A 49 -2.31 -6.09 -13.78
C PHE A 49 -3.17 -7.34 -13.84
N LYS A 50 -2.70 -8.35 -14.59
CA LYS A 50 -3.42 -9.63 -14.78
C LYS A 50 -3.40 -10.48 -13.50
N GLU A 51 -2.36 -10.30 -12.70
CA GLU A 51 -2.08 -11.03 -11.48
C GLU A 51 -3.03 -10.61 -10.34
N GLY A 52 -3.50 -9.36 -10.39
CA GLY A 52 -4.33 -8.69 -9.39
C GLY A 52 -3.63 -7.50 -8.74
N VAL A 53 -4.35 -6.82 -7.85
CA VAL A 53 -3.90 -5.63 -7.13
C VAL A 53 -3.53 -6.00 -5.70
N GLY A 54 -2.29 -5.72 -5.30
CA GLY A 54 -1.86 -5.86 -3.92
C GLY A 54 -2.63 -4.91 -2.98
N VAL A 55 -3.15 -5.44 -1.88
CA VAL A 55 -3.73 -4.65 -0.78
C VAL A 55 -2.91 -4.91 0.47
N GLU A 56 -2.50 -3.84 1.13
CA GLU A 56 -1.84 -3.88 2.44
C GLU A 56 -2.65 -3.15 3.51
N THR A 57 -2.48 -3.56 4.76
CA THR A 57 -3.10 -2.90 5.92
C THR A 57 -2.35 -1.63 6.35
N ARG A 58 -1.15 -1.36 5.80
CA ARG A 58 -0.24 -0.30 6.27
C ARG A 58 -0.14 -0.32 7.81
N ALA A 59 -0.24 0.84 8.45
CA ALA A 59 -0.18 0.98 9.91
C ALA A 59 -1.54 0.76 10.62
N LYS A 60 -2.52 0.12 9.98
CA LYS A 60 -3.91 0.01 10.46
C LYS A 60 -4.24 -1.40 10.96
N THR A 61 -3.39 -1.91 11.85
CA THR A 61 -3.54 -3.24 12.47
C THR A 61 -4.03 -3.10 13.91
N LEU A 62 -5.07 -3.86 14.27
CA LEU A 62 -5.57 -3.95 15.64
C LEU A 62 -5.12 -5.27 16.28
N VAL A 63 -4.54 -5.21 17.47
CA VAL A 63 -4.03 -6.37 18.20
C VAL A 63 -4.66 -6.43 19.59
N LEU A 64 -5.15 -7.60 19.99
CA LEU A 64 -5.66 -7.86 21.33
C LEU A 64 -4.61 -8.59 22.15
N MET A 65 -4.16 -7.97 23.24
CA MET A 65 -3.18 -8.57 24.16
C MET A 65 -3.88 -9.59 25.08
N ASN A 66 -3.25 -10.75 25.28
CA ASN A 66 -3.79 -11.85 26.08
C ASN A 66 -3.95 -11.54 27.59
N GLN A 67 -3.23 -10.54 28.10
CA GLN A 67 -3.27 -10.08 29.49
C GLN A 67 -3.63 -8.59 29.60
N ALA A 68 -4.65 -8.15 28.85
CA ALA A 68 -5.13 -6.78 28.94
C ALA A 68 -5.71 -6.49 30.35
N PRO A 69 -5.38 -5.34 31.00
CA PRO A 69 -5.90 -4.98 32.32
C PRO A 69 -7.44 -4.91 32.38
N HIS A 70 -8.08 -4.66 31.23
CA HIS A 70 -9.53 -4.52 31.10
C HIS A 70 -10.06 -5.31 29.88
N PRO A 71 -10.18 -6.65 29.96
CA PRO A 71 -10.53 -7.48 28.81
C PRO A 71 -11.95 -7.21 28.27
N ASN A 72 -12.89 -6.82 29.13
CA ASN A 72 -14.26 -6.49 28.70
C ASN A 72 -14.32 -5.14 27.98
N ALA A 73 -13.52 -4.15 28.39
CA ALA A 73 -13.43 -2.87 27.68
C ALA A 73 -12.84 -3.06 26.27
N ALA A 74 -11.81 -3.90 26.13
CA ALA A 74 -11.23 -4.23 24.83
C ALA A 74 -12.28 -4.86 23.89
N LYS A 75 -13.13 -5.78 24.39
CA LYS A 75 -14.22 -6.36 23.60
C LYS A 75 -15.21 -5.31 23.11
N VAL A 76 -15.65 -4.40 23.99
CA VAL A 76 -16.57 -3.32 23.63
C VAL A 76 -15.95 -2.43 22.55
N PHE A 77 -14.69 -2.04 22.71
CA PHE A 77 -13.97 -1.24 21.74
C PHE A 77 -13.84 -1.94 20.38
N ILE A 78 -13.41 -3.20 20.35
CA ILE A 78 -13.25 -3.97 19.10
C ILE A 78 -14.60 -4.11 18.38
N ASN A 79 -15.66 -4.45 19.11
CA ASN A 79 -17.01 -4.57 18.54
C ASN A 79 -17.49 -3.26 17.94
N TRP A 80 -17.29 -2.14 18.64
CA TRP A 80 -17.61 -0.81 18.12
C TRP A 80 -16.74 -0.44 16.92
N PHE A 81 -15.42 -0.61 17.00
CA PHE A 81 -14.48 -0.24 15.95
C PHE A 81 -14.75 -0.99 14.63
N LEU A 82 -15.09 -2.28 14.70
CA LEU A 82 -15.42 -3.11 13.53
C LEU A 82 -16.89 -2.98 13.08
N SER A 83 -17.73 -2.29 13.87
CA SER A 83 -19.10 -1.99 13.50
C SER A 83 -19.17 -1.06 12.27
N ARG A 84 -20.37 -0.94 11.70
CA ARG A 84 -20.60 0.00 10.61
C ARG A 84 -20.27 1.45 11.00
N GLU A 85 -20.67 1.86 12.20
CA GLU A 85 -20.45 3.22 12.71
C GLU A 85 -18.96 3.50 12.95
N GLY A 86 -18.27 2.60 13.66
CA GLY A 86 -16.83 2.76 13.93
C GLY A 86 -15.99 2.78 12.65
N GLN A 87 -16.34 1.97 11.64
CA GLN A 87 -15.66 1.99 10.36
C GLN A 87 -15.95 3.25 9.52
N ILE A 88 -17.13 3.86 9.66
CA ILE A 88 -17.43 5.18 9.06
C ILE A 88 -16.59 6.27 9.72
N ASP A 89 -16.52 6.27 11.05
CA ASP A 89 -15.73 7.25 11.80
C ASP A 89 -14.24 7.14 11.49
N PHE A 90 -13.71 5.91 11.45
CA PHE A 90 -12.36 5.61 11.00
C PHE A 90 -12.09 6.17 9.60
N GLN A 91 -13.00 5.93 8.65
CA GLN A 91 -12.82 6.38 7.27
C GLN A 91 -12.79 7.90 7.16
N LYS A 92 -13.69 8.60 7.86
CA LYS A 92 -13.72 10.08 7.91
C LYS A 92 -12.44 10.64 8.52
N THR A 93 -11.92 9.99 9.55
CA THR A 93 -10.66 10.39 10.17
C THR A 93 -9.49 10.16 9.22
N SER A 94 -9.47 9.02 8.52
CA SER A 94 -8.42 8.72 7.55
C SER A 94 -8.46 9.65 6.34
N ALA A 95 -9.64 10.07 5.89
CA ALA A 95 -9.81 10.97 4.75
C ALA A 95 -9.16 12.35 4.95
N LYS A 96 -8.77 12.71 6.18
CA LYS A 96 -8.05 13.96 6.48
C LYS A 96 -6.58 13.93 6.02
N TYR A 97 -6.02 12.75 5.80
CA TYR A 97 -4.67 12.62 5.27
C TYR A 97 -4.66 12.70 3.75
N ILE A 98 -3.50 13.05 3.17
CA ILE A 98 -3.35 13.23 1.73
C ILE A 98 -2.87 11.92 1.10
N ASP A 99 -3.35 11.66 -0.12
CA ASP A 99 -2.83 10.62 -1.00
C ASP A 99 -2.83 9.23 -0.34
N ALA A 100 -1.67 8.59 -0.18
CA ALA A 100 -1.57 7.25 0.40
C ALA A 100 -1.98 7.15 1.88
N GLY A 101 -2.28 8.26 2.57
CA GLY A 101 -2.82 8.25 3.94
C GLY A 101 -4.36 8.29 4.02
N ALA A 102 -5.05 8.50 2.90
CA ALA A 102 -6.51 8.48 2.84
C ALA A 102 -7.02 7.06 2.56
N GLU A 103 -6.75 6.09 3.43
CA GLU A 103 -7.15 4.70 3.19
C GLU A 103 -8.55 4.37 3.74
N GLY A 104 -9.36 3.69 2.92
CA GLY A 104 -10.74 3.34 3.26
C GLY A 104 -10.86 2.09 4.12
N SER A 105 -12.03 1.94 4.77
CA SER A 105 -12.43 0.67 5.38
C SER A 105 -12.62 -0.43 4.31
N LEU A 106 -12.38 -1.69 4.68
CA LEU A 106 -12.70 -2.86 3.86
C LEU A 106 -14.20 -3.18 3.80
N ARG A 107 -15.03 -2.53 4.63
CA ARG A 107 -16.49 -2.69 4.56
C ARG A 107 -17.04 -2.17 3.24
N MET A 108 -17.90 -2.96 2.60
CA MET A 108 -18.57 -2.62 1.33
C MET A 108 -19.92 -1.92 1.53
N ASP A 109 -20.48 -1.94 2.75
CA ASP A 109 -21.81 -1.43 3.12
C ASP A 109 -21.78 0.01 3.70
N ILE A 110 -20.66 0.72 3.52
CA ILE A 110 -20.48 2.10 3.99
C ILE A 110 -20.17 3.05 2.82
N PRO A 111 -20.58 4.33 2.88
CA PRO A 111 -20.23 5.33 1.88
C PRO A 111 -18.71 5.43 1.69
N LYS A 112 -18.24 5.74 0.48
CA LYS A 112 -16.80 5.87 0.15
C LYS A 112 -16.43 7.24 -0.38
N ASP A 113 -17.36 8.19 -0.35
CA ASP A 113 -17.23 9.50 -1.00
C ASP A 113 -16.05 10.31 -0.46
N ASP A 114 -15.76 10.19 0.84
CA ASP A 114 -14.65 10.88 1.51
C ASP A 114 -13.26 10.33 1.11
N ILE A 115 -13.19 9.13 0.52
CA ILE A 115 -11.93 8.49 0.15
C ILE A 115 -11.62 8.78 -1.32
N PRO A 116 -10.39 9.18 -1.70
CA PRO A 116 -10.02 9.35 -3.11
C PRO A 116 -10.31 8.10 -3.93
N ALA A 117 -10.84 8.26 -5.15
CA ALA A 117 -11.24 7.12 -5.99
C ALA A 117 -10.14 6.07 -6.19
N ARG A 118 -8.89 6.52 -6.33
CA ARG A 118 -7.70 5.66 -6.46
C ARG A 118 -7.41 4.77 -5.24
N ASN A 119 -7.91 5.13 -4.05
CA ASN A 119 -7.73 4.39 -2.80
C ASN A 119 -8.94 3.50 -2.47
N ARG A 120 -10.00 3.55 -3.28
CA ARG A 120 -11.21 2.75 -3.07
C ARG A 120 -10.99 1.32 -3.58
N LEU A 121 -11.65 0.38 -2.91
CA LEU A 121 -11.81 -0.96 -3.47
C LEU A 121 -12.89 -0.91 -4.55
N ASN A 122 -12.50 -1.27 -5.77
CA ASN A 122 -13.36 -1.25 -6.95
C ASN A 122 -14.01 -2.63 -7.14
N PRO A 123 -15.34 -2.69 -7.39
CA PRO A 123 -16.00 -3.94 -7.74
C PRO A 123 -15.37 -4.60 -8.97
N GLY A 124 -15.20 -5.92 -8.94
CA GLY A 124 -14.66 -6.70 -10.06
C GLY A 124 -13.13 -6.71 -10.17
N VAL A 125 -12.40 -5.98 -9.33
CA VAL A 125 -10.93 -6.06 -9.26
C VAL A 125 -10.51 -7.24 -8.38
N LYS A 126 -9.54 -8.03 -8.87
CA LYS A 126 -8.92 -9.10 -8.10
C LYS A 126 -7.91 -8.51 -7.12
N TYR A 127 -8.27 -8.44 -5.85
CA TYR A 127 -7.39 -7.96 -4.78
C TYR A 127 -6.61 -9.12 -4.14
N VAL A 128 -5.32 -8.89 -3.88
CA VAL A 128 -4.39 -9.83 -3.25
C VAL A 128 -3.97 -9.27 -1.90
N PRO A 129 -4.47 -9.81 -0.77
CA PRO A 129 -4.04 -9.37 0.56
C PRO A 129 -2.58 -9.77 0.78
N GLN A 130 -1.71 -8.78 0.91
CA GLN A 130 -0.25 -8.99 1.04
C GLN A 130 0.14 -9.68 2.35
N TRP A 131 -0.73 -9.67 3.36
CA TRP A 131 -0.53 -10.36 4.63
C TRP A 131 -0.96 -11.84 4.60
N ASN A 132 -1.39 -12.37 3.45
CA ASN A 132 -1.64 -13.81 3.31
C ASN A 132 -0.30 -14.56 3.48
N PRO A 133 -0.20 -15.54 4.38
CA PRO A 133 0.98 -16.41 4.51
C PRO A 133 1.49 -17.00 3.19
N ASP A 134 0.59 -17.28 2.24
CA ASP A 134 0.95 -17.82 0.92
C ASP A 134 1.78 -16.83 0.06
N PHE A 135 1.59 -15.53 0.28
CA PHE A 135 2.29 -14.46 -0.45
C PHE A 135 3.39 -13.79 0.38
N PHE A 136 3.47 -14.09 1.68
CA PHE A 136 4.44 -13.50 2.60
C PHE A 136 5.79 -14.26 2.61
N ASP A 137 5.93 -15.38 1.89
CA ASP A 137 7.23 -16.08 1.77
C ASP A 137 8.24 -15.25 0.95
N MET A 138 9.09 -14.53 1.66
CA MET A 138 10.12 -13.67 1.08
C MET A 138 11.27 -14.43 0.41
N LYS A 139 11.33 -15.77 0.45
CA LYS A 139 12.44 -16.55 -0.14
C LYS A 139 12.68 -16.24 -1.60
N ALA A 140 11.62 -16.19 -2.41
CA ALA A 140 11.74 -15.90 -3.84
C ALA A 140 12.30 -14.49 -4.11
N ILE A 141 11.82 -13.51 -3.34
CA ILE A 141 12.28 -12.11 -3.41
C ILE A 141 13.76 -12.02 -2.99
N ASN A 142 14.13 -12.66 -1.89
CA ASN A 142 15.50 -12.68 -1.39
C ASN A 142 16.46 -13.34 -2.38
N LYS A 143 16.03 -14.42 -3.05
CA LYS A 143 16.80 -15.07 -4.11
C LYS A 143 17.04 -14.11 -5.28
N LEU A 144 15.99 -13.46 -5.79
CA LEU A 144 16.09 -12.48 -6.88
C LEU A 144 17.05 -11.33 -6.54
N ILE A 145 16.94 -10.77 -5.33
CA ILE A 145 17.82 -9.69 -4.87
C ILE A 145 19.27 -10.17 -4.82
N SER A 146 19.51 -11.37 -4.31
CA SER A 146 20.84 -11.96 -4.20
C SER A 146 21.48 -12.20 -5.58
N GLU A 147 20.71 -12.72 -6.52
CA GLU A 147 21.14 -12.93 -7.91
C GLU A 147 21.49 -11.60 -8.59
N ALA A 148 20.62 -10.59 -8.47
CA ALA A 148 20.87 -9.25 -9.01
C ALA A 148 22.13 -8.60 -8.40
N GLN A 149 22.36 -8.75 -7.09
CA GLN A 149 23.57 -8.25 -6.44
C GLN A 149 24.85 -8.98 -6.90
N ALA A 150 24.76 -10.27 -7.20
CA ALA A 150 25.89 -11.04 -7.71
C ALA A 150 26.26 -10.66 -9.14
N GLU A 151 25.28 -10.31 -9.98
CA GLU A 151 25.52 -9.83 -11.35
C GLU A 151 26.22 -8.46 -11.37
N VAL A 152 25.88 -7.55 -10.47
CA VAL A 152 26.52 -6.22 -10.37
C VAL A 152 27.99 -6.31 -9.91
N LYS A 153 28.39 -7.39 -9.24
CA LYS A 153 29.77 -7.62 -8.80
C LYS A 153 30.67 -8.28 -9.86
N LYS A 154 30.10 -8.70 -10.99
CA LYS A 154 30.84 -9.23 -12.14
C LYS A 154 31.15 -8.12 -13.14
#